data_AF-A0AAD5R4W8-F1
#
_entry.id   AF-A0AAD5R4W8-F1
#
_cell.length_a   1.000
_cell.length_b   1.000
_cell.length_c   1.000
_cell.angle_alpha   90.00
_cell.angle_beta   90.00
_cell.angle_gamma   90.00
#
_symmetry.space_group_name_H-M   'P 1'
#
loop_
_entity.id
_entity.type
_entity.pdbx_description
1 polymer ?
#
loop_
_entity_poly.entity_id
_entity_poly.type
_entity_poly.pdbx_seq_one_letter_code
_entity_poly.pdbx_strand_id
1 'polypeptide(L)'
;MTMAEGFWLFDGLEEEPYGLLPLVNLAGKGGPTSVKYVDRLGSYQWFLNDDTPTILVPGMPTESFFWPGGKLQQDYGVIVYDVNHLKVPNGSLDPVIIAAKLLGDKKRKPVDFGQFDFITDAVNLQKLFAFCQEAGDGLFRIDCERVGKTCILSRMEASDLMEIGHVTFDQNLKMKMTRPRGAHATGPFYQIIAYQFGTFRILVRYEVDCADYAAAKCPPVTVDASETLPERKKATENENIQVIEYGEIPRDIPLQVLTTYPQGAGFPFLHGHGYFLQMPIRKLSAGSKGLETLASHRSTRNKTFRK
;
A
#
# COMPACT_ATOMS: atom_id res chain seq x y z
N MET A 1 -10.50 11.53 32.39
CA MET A 1 -9.67 10.62 31.57
C MET A 1 -8.75 11.49 30.76
N THR A 2 -7.46 11.51 31.08
CA THR A 2 -6.46 12.15 30.22
C THR A 2 -6.35 11.32 28.95
N MET A 3 -6.79 11.88 27.81
CA MET A 3 -6.51 11.32 26.49
C MET A 3 -5.01 11.05 26.44
N ALA A 4 -4.61 9.80 26.22
CA ALA A 4 -3.20 9.49 26.02
C ALA A 4 -2.73 10.29 24.82
N GLU A 5 -1.72 11.14 25.00
CA GLU A 5 -1.06 11.84 23.89
C GLU A 5 -0.73 10.80 22.82
N GLY A 6 -1.35 10.93 21.64
CA GLY A 6 -1.09 10.06 20.51
C GLY A 6 -2.12 8.95 20.22
N PHE A 7 -3.29 8.94 20.88
CA PHE A 7 -4.43 8.13 20.44
C PHE A 7 -5.57 9.03 19.97
N TRP A 8 -5.71 9.20 18.66
CA TRP A 8 -6.65 10.16 18.05
C TRP A 8 -7.68 9.51 17.12
N LEU A 9 -7.91 8.19 17.27
CA LEU A 9 -8.80 7.46 16.35
C LEU A 9 -10.21 8.08 16.28
N PHE A 10 -10.71 8.64 17.39
CA PHE A 10 -12.04 9.24 17.46
C PHE A 10 -12.04 10.77 17.52
N ASP A 11 -10.88 11.40 17.33
CA ASP A 11 -10.76 12.86 17.42
C ASP A 11 -11.56 13.53 16.30
N GLY A 12 -12.31 14.56 16.67
CA GLY A 12 -13.15 15.32 15.74
C GLY A 12 -14.46 14.62 15.32
N LEU A 13 -14.81 13.49 15.95
CA LEU A 13 -16.13 12.87 15.80
C LEU A 13 -17.11 13.40 16.85
N GLU A 14 -18.38 13.49 16.47
CA GLU A 14 -19.48 13.70 17.42
C GLU A 14 -19.60 12.50 18.37
N GLU A 15 -19.97 12.76 19.63
CA GLU A 15 -20.13 11.71 20.64
C GLU A 15 -21.23 10.71 20.26
N GLU A 16 -22.31 11.20 19.66
CA GLU A 16 -23.42 10.36 19.20
C GLU A 16 -23.28 10.05 17.70
N PRO A 17 -23.24 8.76 17.30
CA PRO A 17 -23.19 8.41 15.90
C PRO A 17 -24.52 8.78 15.23
N TYR A 18 -24.44 9.35 14.02
CA TYR A 18 -25.62 9.64 13.20
C TYR A 18 -26.51 8.40 12.98
N GLY A 19 -25.90 7.22 12.91
CA GLY A 19 -26.62 5.95 12.84
C GLY A 19 -25.71 4.77 13.07
N LEU A 20 -26.31 3.67 13.51
CA LEU A 20 -25.65 2.38 13.64
C LEU A 20 -26.09 1.48 12.48
N LEU A 21 -25.14 0.81 11.85
CA LEU A 21 -25.41 -0.20 10.83
C LEU A 21 -25.03 -1.59 11.38
N PRO A 22 -26.00 -2.34 11.95
CA PRO A 22 -25.75 -3.69 12.40
C PRO A 22 -25.26 -4.58 11.26
N LEU A 23 -24.24 -5.40 11.52
CA LEU A 23 -23.72 -6.35 10.53
C LEU A 23 -24.80 -7.34 10.06
N VAL A 24 -25.74 -7.70 10.93
CA VAL A 24 -26.90 -8.54 10.57
C VAL A 24 -27.79 -7.92 9.48
N ASN A 25 -27.75 -6.60 9.31
CA ASN A 25 -28.48 -5.90 8.25
C ASN A 25 -27.72 -5.92 6.91
N LEU A 26 -26.44 -6.31 6.92
CA LEU A 26 -25.62 -6.50 5.73
C LEU A 26 -25.85 -7.90 5.16
N ALA A 27 -27.03 -8.13 4.56
CA ALA A 27 -27.24 -9.31 3.75
C ALA A 27 -26.52 -9.15 2.40
N GLY A 28 -25.39 -9.86 2.23
CA GLY A 28 -24.74 -9.94 0.93
C GLY A 28 -25.73 -10.46 -0.11
N LYS A 29 -25.99 -9.69 -1.18
CA LYS A 29 -27.02 -10.03 -2.18
C LYS A 29 -26.77 -11.33 -2.96
N GLY A 30 -25.68 -12.05 -2.68
CA GLY A 30 -25.32 -13.30 -3.33
C GLY A 30 -24.95 -13.11 -4.80
N GLY A 31 -23.77 -13.56 -5.20
CA GLY A 31 -23.35 -13.54 -6.59
C GLY A 31 -21.84 -13.56 -6.75
N PRO A 32 -21.33 -14.12 -7.86
CA PRO A 32 -19.90 -14.11 -8.14
C PRO A 32 -19.44 -12.68 -8.43
N THR A 33 -18.69 -12.08 -7.51
CA THR A 33 -17.97 -10.83 -7.75
C THR A 33 -16.55 -11.16 -8.20
N SER A 34 -16.09 -10.50 -9.26
CA SER A 34 -14.72 -10.66 -9.79
C SER A 34 -14.09 -9.30 -10.03
N VAL A 35 -12.77 -9.25 -9.87
CA VAL A 35 -11.94 -8.13 -10.27
C VAL A 35 -11.73 -8.19 -11.78
N LYS A 36 -11.99 -7.08 -12.47
CA LYS A 36 -11.82 -6.92 -13.92
C LYS A 36 -11.10 -5.61 -14.24
N TYR A 37 -10.54 -5.53 -15.44
CA TYR A 37 -9.98 -4.29 -16.01
C TYR A 37 -8.95 -3.59 -15.12
N VAL A 38 -7.98 -4.35 -14.61
CA VAL A 38 -6.89 -3.79 -13.80
C VAL A 38 -5.93 -2.98 -14.69
N ASP A 39 -5.70 -1.72 -14.34
CA ASP A 39 -4.73 -0.84 -15.00
C ASP A 39 -3.81 -0.19 -13.96
N ARG A 40 -2.52 -0.04 -14.28
CA ARG A 40 -1.53 0.65 -13.46
C ARG A 40 -1.47 2.11 -13.89
N LEU A 41 -2.10 2.99 -13.11
CA LEU A 41 -2.20 4.40 -13.48
C LEU A 41 -0.93 5.18 -13.16
N GLY A 42 -0.25 4.82 -12.08
CA GLY A 42 0.96 5.52 -11.66
C GLY A 42 1.55 4.94 -10.38
N SER A 43 2.62 5.56 -9.91
CA SER A 43 3.24 5.22 -8.64
C SER A 43 3.95 6.45 -8.10
N TYR A 44 4.26 6.41 -6.81
CA TYR A 44 5.09 7.40 -6.16
C TYR A 44 5.87 6.75 -5.03
N GLN A 45 6.89 7.45 -4.55
CA GLN A 45 7.69 7.01 -3.41
C GLN A 45 7.98 8.20 -2.52
N TRP A 46 7.90 8.02 -1.21
CA TRP A 46 8.25 9.11 -0.30
C TRP A 46 9.76 9.33 -0.25
N PHE A 47 10.17 10.59 -0.38
CA PHE A 47 11.54 11.01 -0.09
C PHE A 47 11.61 11.44 1.37
N LEU A 48 12.27 10.62 2.20
CA LEU A 48 12.26 10.80 3.66
C LEU A 48 13.41 11.64 4.20
N ASN A 49 14.32 12.11 3.35
CA ASN A 49 15.48 12.90 3.78
C ASN A 49 15.15 14.38 3.99
N ASP A 50 13.90 14.80 3.74
CA ASP A 50 13.43 16.17 3.98
C ASP A 50 12.24 16.21 4.95
N ASP A 51 12.14 17.34 5.65
CA ASP A 51 10.96 17.70 6.45
C ASP A 51 9.77 18.06 5.56
N THR A 52 10.03 18.71 4.42
CA THR A 52 8.98 19.05 3.45
C THR A 52 8.43 17.77 2.80
N PRO A 53 7.11 17.54 2.82
CA PRO A 53 6.50 16.40 2.14
C PRO A 53 6.90 16.36 0.66
N THR A 54 7.73 15.37 0.31
CA THR A 54 8.29 15.26 -1.03
C THR A 54 8.10 13.84 -1.55
N ILE A 55 7.55 13.73 -2.77
CA ILE A 55 7.36 12.45 -3.45
C ILE A 55 8.21 12.37 -4.73
N LEU A 56 8.77 11.20 -4.97
CA LEU A 56 9.41 10.82 -6.23
C LEU A 56 8.35 10.20 -7.13
N VAL A 57 8.24 10.66 -8.37
CA VAL A 57 7.25 10.17 -9.35
C VAL A 57 7.95 9.79 -10.67
N PRO A 58 7.85 8.53 -11.14
CA PRO A 58 7.11 7.41 -10.57
C PRO A 58 7.74 6.79 -9.32
N GLY A 59 8.95 7.19 -8.94
CA GLY A 59 9.77 6.51 -7.94
C GLY A 59 10.50 5.31 -8.53
N MET A 60 11.24 4.58 -7.70
CA MET A 60 11.99 3.39 -8.11
C MET A 60 12.00 2.38 -6.96
N PRO A 61 11.09 1.39 -6.94
CA PRO A 61 11.04 0.43 -5.84
C PRO A 61 12.35 -0.37 -5.80
N THR A 62 12.71 -0.84 -4.60
CA THR A 62 13.90 -1.68 -4.43
C THR A 62 13.81 -2.95 -5.27
N GLU A 63 14.96 -3.48 -5.67
CA GLU A 63 15.04 -4.72 -6.43
C GLU A 63 14.93 -5.93 -5.51
N SER A 64 14.04 -6.87 -5.84
CA SER A 64 13.94 -8.12 -5.12
C SER A 64 15.22 -8.94 -5.31
N PHE A 65 15.80 -9.41 -4.22
CA PHE A 65 16.99 -10.22 -4.19
C PHE A 65 16.72 -11.58 -3.53
N PHE A 66 17.34 -12.64 -4.06
CA PHE A 66 17.22 -13.97 -3.48
C PHE A 66 18.10 -14.10 -2.24
N TRP A 67 17.47 -14.37 -1.09
CA TRP A 67 18.15 -14.73 0.14
C TRP A 67 17.98 -16.24 0.40
N PRO A 68 19.05 -17.03 0.57
CA PRO A 68 18.98 -18.49 0.74
C PRO A 68 18.39 -18.93 2.10
N GLY A 69 17.97 -18.00 2.95
CA GLY A 69 17.46 -18.27 4.29
C GLY A 69 18.54 -18.17 5.38
N GLY A 70 18.11 -18.30 6.63
CA GLY A 70 18.95 -18.16 7.82
C GLY A 70 18.15 -17.64 9.01
N LYS A 71 18.85 -17.32 10.10
CA LYS A 71 18.24 -16.67 11.26
C LYS A 71 18.08 -15.17 11.00
N LEU A 72 16.87 -14.65 11.17
CA LEU A 72 16.61 -13.21 11.20
C LEU A 72 16.64 -12.72 12.64
N GLN A 73 17.13 -11.50 12.84
CA GLN A 73 16.94 -10.79 14.10
C GLN A 73 15.49 -10.35 14.18
N GLN A 74 14.87 -10.52 15.35
CA GLN A 74 13.52 -10.01 15.59
C GLN A 74 13.53 -8.49 15.47
N ASP A 75 12.52 -7.93 14.82
CA ASP A 75 12.36 -6.48 14.74
C ASP A 75 11.96 -5.92 16.11
N TYR A 76 12.39 -4.69 16.39
CA TYR A 76 12.08 -3.95 17.61
C TYR A 76 12.10 -2.45 17.32
N GLY A 77 11.54 -1.66 18.23
CA GLY A 77 11.51 -0.20 18.13
C GLY A 77 10.21 0.34 17.53
N VAL A 78 10.28 1.56 17.01
CA VAL A 78 9.13 2.28 16.46
C VAL A 78 9.25 2.36 14.94
N ILE A 79 8.17 2.05 14.24
CA ILE A 79 8.07 2.17 12.79
C ILE A 79 6.99 3.16 12.38
N VAL A 80 7.16 3.77 11.21
CA VAL A 80 6.10 4.57 10.59
C VAL A 80 5.03 3.61 10.06
N TYR A 81 3.81 3.77 10.54
CA TYR A 81 2.65 2.92 10.22
C TYR A 81 1.74 3.54 9.15
N ASP A 82 1.66 4.88 9.10
CA ASP A 82 1.05 5.60 7.98
C ASP A 82 1.88 6.83 7.61
N VAL A 83 2.80 6.67 6.67
CA VAL A 83 3.63 7.77 6.18
C VAL A 83 2.81 8.83 5.42
N ASN A 84 1.68 8.44 4.80
CA ASN A 84 0.90 9.38 4.00
C ASN A 84 0.14 10.34 4.91
N HIS A 85 -0.48 9.83 5.98
CA HIS A 85 -1.11 10.66 6.99
C HIS A 85 -0.06 11.45 7.79
N LEU A 86 1.06 10.83 8.18
CA LEU A 86 2.15 11.51 8.86
C LEU A 86 2.69 12.74 8.10
N LYS A 87 2.87 12.61 6.78
CA LYS A 87 3.40 13.69 5.94
C LYS A 87 2.33 14.69 5.52
N VAL A 88 1.08 14.25 5.32
CA VAL A 88 -0.03 15.10 4.85
C VAL A 88 -1.32 14.72 5.58
N PRO A 89 -1.51 15.18 6.84
CA PRO A 89 -2.62 14.72 7.68
C PRO A 89 -4.00 14.96 7.07
N ASN A 90 -4.23 16.15 6.52
CA ASN A 90 -5.53 16.56 5.96
C ASN A 90 -5.74 16.14 4.50
N GLY A 91 -4.81 15.37 3.93
CA GLY A 91 -4.76 15.09 2.49
C GLY A 91 -3.99 13.82 2.20
N SER A 92 -4.17 12.78 3.02
CA SER A 92 -3.33 11.60 2.94
C SER A 92 -3.41 10.94 1.57
N LEU A 93 -4.52 11.09 0.81
CA LEU A 93 -4.68 10.57 -0.55
C LEU A 93 -4.21 11.52 -1.67
N ASP A 94 -3.79 12.75 -1.37
CA ASP A 94 -3.31 13.73 -2.37
C ASP A 94 -2.15 13.20 -3.23
N PRO A 95 -1.14 12.48 -2.67
CA PRO A 95 -0.08 11.88 -3.49
C PRO A 95 -0.61 10.95 -4.59
N VAL A 96 -1.75 10.28 -4.37
CA VAL A 96 -2.39 9.43 -5.38
C VAL A 96 -2.85 10.27 -6.56
N ILE A 97 -3.54 11.38 -6.29
CA ILE A 97 -4.07 12.28 -7.31
C ILE A 97 -2.93 12.93 -8.09
N ILE A 98 -1.94 13.48 -7.39
CA ILE A 98 -0.77 14.16 -7.96
C ILE A 98 0.01 13.20 -8.88
N ALA A 99 0.37 12.02 -8.39
CA ALA A 99 1.20 11.08 -9.15
C ALA A 99 0.45 10.50 -10.35
N ALA A 100 -0.83 10.14 -10.20
CA ALA A 100 -1.64 9.61 -11.29
C ALA A 100 -1.88 10.66 -12.39
N LYS A 101 -2.12 11.92 -12.02
CA LYS A 101 -2.29 13.01 -12.99
C LYS A 101 -0.99 13.30 -13.73
N LEU A 102 0.13 13.48 -13.02
CA LEU A 102 1.44 13.77 -13.64
C LEU A 102 1.85 12.69 -14.65
N LEU A 103 1.68 11.40 -14.30
CA LEU A 103 2.01 10.29 -15.19
C LEU A 103 1.00 10.11 -16.32
N GLY A 104 -0.29 10.39 -16.07
CA GLY A 104 -1.34 10.38 -17.09
C GLY A 104 -1.12 11.45 -18.16
N ASP A 105 -0.79 12.67 -17.75
CA ASP A 105 -0.54 13.80 -18.64
C ASP A 105 0.70 13.56 -19.50
N LYS A 106 1.80 13.06 -18.91
CA LYS A 106 3.00 12.64 -19.65
C LYS A 106 2.71 11.59 -20.72
N LYS A 107 1.80 10.64 -20.43
CA LYS A 107 1.38 9.59 -21.36
C LYS A 107 0.29 10.05 -22.34
N ARG A 108 -0.10 11.33 -22.32
CA ARG A 108 -1.24 11.88 -23.09
C ARG A 108 -2.54 11.09 -22.88
N LYS A 109 -2.71 10.54 -21.68
CA LYS A 109 -3.91 9.84 -21.22
C LYS A 109 -4.28 10.37 -19.83
N PRO A 110 -4.79 11.61 -19.74
CA PRO A 110 -5.18 12.20 -18.47
C PRO A 110 -6.17 11.30 -17.72
N VAL A 111 -6.04 11.26 -16.39
CA VAL A 111 -6.91 10.45 -15.55
C VAL A 111 -8.16 11.25 -15.21
N ASP A 112 -9.32 10.78 -15.68
CA ASP A 112 -10.60 11.28 -15.19
C ASP A 112 -10.92 10.63 -13.83
N PHE A 113 -10.74 11.37 -12.74
CA PHE A 113 -11.02 10.87 -11.39
C PHE A 113 -12.53 10.71 -11.13
N GLY A 114 -13.38 11.50 -11.81
CA GLY A 114 -14.83 11.46 -11.65
C GLY A 114 -15.46 10.17 -12.18
N GLN A 115 -14.73 9.36 -12.94
CA GLN A 115 -15.22 8.06 -13.40
C GLN A 115 -15.24 6.99 -12.29
N PHE A 116 -14.43 7.15 -11.24
CA PHE A 116 -14.34 6.20 -10.13
C PHE A 116 -15.49 6.41 -9.15
N ASP A 117 -15.99 5.32 -8.60
CA ASP A 117 -16.98 5.36 -7.54
C ASP A 117 -16.29 5.47 -6.16
N PHE A 118 -15.09 4.86 -6.04
CA PHE A 118 -14.27 4.93 -4.84
C PHE A 118 -12.79 5.25 -5.15
N ILE A 119 -12.19 6.13 -4.34
CA ILE A 119 -10.74 6.36 -4.28
C ILE A 119 -10.29 6.06 -2.85
N THR A 120 -9.34 5.13 -2.68
CA THR A 120 -8.96 4.63 -1.35
C THR A 120 -7.55 4.04 -1.36
N ASP A 121 -7.11 3.53 -0.21
CA ASP A 121 -6.00 2.60 -0.11
C ASP A 121 -6.43 1.16 0.21
N ALA A 122 -5.49 0.24 0.03
CA ALA A 122 -5.70 -1.18 0.28
C ALA A 122 -5.90 -1.53 1.76
N VAL A 123 -5.46 -0.70 2.70
CA VAL A 123 -5.64 -0.94 4.14
C VAL A 123 -7.09 -0.71 4.54
N ASN A 124 -7.72 0.35 4.02
CA ASN A 124 -9.17 0.55 4.18
C ASN A 124 -9.99 -0.60 3.60
N LEU A 125 -9.63 -1.11 2.41
CA LEU A 125 -10.31 -2.28 1.85
C LEU A 125 -10.12 -3.54 2.70
N GLN A 126 -8.94 -3.70 3.32
CA GLN A 126 -8.68 -4.81 4.25
C GLN A 126 -9.51 -4.67 5.54
N LYS A 127 -9.61 -3.47 6.11
CA LYS A 127 -10.45 -3.18 7.29
C LYS A 127 -11.91 -3.54 6.99
N LEU A 128 -12.44 -3.07 5.86
CA LEU A 128 -13.80 -3.40 5.42
C LEU A 128 -13.99 -4.90 5.19
N PHE A 129 -13.02 -5.57 4.56
CA PHE A 129 -13.10 -7.01 4.33
C PHE A 129 -13.09 -7.79 5.65
N ALA A 130 -12.20 -7.44 6.58
CA ALA A 130 -12.10 -8.08 7.88
C ALA A 130 -13.36 -7.85 8.73
N PHE A 131 -13.89 -6.62 8.72
CA PHE A 131 -15.16 -6.27 9.36
C PHE A 131 -16.31 -7.13 8.85
N CYS A 132 -16.44 -7.28 7.53
CA CYS A 132 -17.49 -8.12 6.92
C CYS A 132 -17.33 -9.61 7.23
N GLN A 133 -16.13 -10.06 7.59
CA GLN A 133 -15.86 -11.46 7.97
C GLN A 133 -15.93 -11.69 9.49
N GLU A 134 -16.25 -10.65 10.27
CA GLU A 134 -16.14 -10.68 11.73
C GLU A 134 -14.74 -11.12 12.20
N ALA A 135 -13.73 -10.79 11.39
CA ALA A 135 -12.35 -11.18 11.62
C ALA A 135 -11.59 -10.05 12.31
N GLY A 136 -11.32 -10.23 13.60
CA GLY A 136 -10.49 -9.32 14.40
C GLY A 136 -11.29 -8.50 15.42
N ASP A 137 -10.61 -8.12 16.50
CA ASP A 137 -11.21 -7.47 17.67
C ASP A 137 -10.94 -5.95 17.71
N GLY A 138 -10.39 -5.39 16.62
CA GLY A 138 -9.90 -4.02 16.56
C GLY A 138 -10.94 -3.01 16.07
N LEU A 139 -10.98 -1.85 16.71
CA LEU A 139 -11.70 -0.68 16.20
C LEU A 139 -10.93 -0.08 15.02
N PHE A 140 -11.66 0.42 14.02
CA PHE A 140 -11.07 1.14 12.91
C PHE A 140 -11.96 2.33 12.50
N ARG A 141 -11.34 3.31 11.86
CA ARG A 141 -12.01 4.48 11.28
C ARG A 141 -11.60 4.65 9.83
N ILE A 142 -12.57 5.05 9.02
CA ILE A 142 -12.40 5.46 7.63
C ILE A 142 -13.19 6.74 7.46
N ASP A 143 -12.51 7.82 7.13
CA ASP A 143 -13.15 9.09 6.84
C ASP A 143 -13.64 9.08 5.39
N CYS A 144 -14.88 9.51 5.18
CA CYS A 144 -15.55 9.43 3.89
C CYS A 144 -15.93 10.82 3.42
N GLU A 145 -15.33 11.26 2.32
CA GLU A 145 -15.64 12.50 1.65
C GLU A 145 -16.27 12.21 0.29
N ARG A 146 -17.30 12.96 -0.09
CA ARG A 146 -17.98 12.77 -1.37
C ARG A 146 -17.78 13.98 -2.28
N VAL A 147 -17.20 13.74 -3.45
CA VAL A 147 -17.04 14.72 -4.52
C VAL A 147 -17.85 14.26 -5.73
N GLY A 148 -18.98 14.91 -6.00
CA GLY A 148 -19.90 14.49 -7.05
C GLY A 148 -20.49 13.10 -6.77
N LYS A 149 -20.09 12.09 -7.56
CA LYS A 149 -20.46 10.67 -7.34
C LYS A 149 -19.36 9.84 -6.67
N THR A 150 -18.15 10.37 -6.60
CA THR A 150 -16.97 9.65 -6.13
C THR A 150 -16.87 9.81 -4.61
N CYS A 151 -16.71 8.69 -3.92
CA CYS A 151 -16.38 8.68 -2.49
C CYS A 151 -14.89 8.47 -2.31
N ILE A 152 -14.24 9.37 -1.58
CA ILE A 152 -12.86 9.30 -1.16
C ILE A 152 -12.86 8.73 0.25
N LEU A 153 -12.17 7.61 0.44
CA LEU A 153 -12.11 6.87 1.70
C LEU A 153 -10.70 7.02 2.29
N SER A 154 -10.54 7.97 3.18
CA SER A 154 -9.27 8.29 3.84
C SER A 154 -9.05 7.38 5.05
N ARG A 155 -7.89 6.74 5.09
CA ARG A 155 -7.49 5.90 6.22
C ARG A 155 -7.22 6.77 7.44
N MET A 156 -7.83 6.37 8.56
CA MET A 156 -7.49 6.90 9.88
C MET A 156 -6.92 5.77 10.73
N GLU A 157 -5.79 6.05 11.36
CA GLU A 157 -5.16 5.20 12.35
C GLU A 157 -5.13 5.88 13.70
N ALA A 158 -5.03 5.09 14.76
CA ALA A 158 -4.91 5.61 16.10
C ALA A 158 -3.60 6.37 16.32
N SER A 159 -2.55 5.97 15.59
CA SER A 159 -1.22 6.60 15.58
C SER A 159 -0.55 6.38 14.22
N ASP A 160 0.20 7.38 13.75
CA ASP A 160 1.06 7.29 12.56
C ASP A 160 2.35 6.50 12.82
N LEU A 161 2.71 6.33 14.09
CA LEU A 161 3.85 5.56 14.56
C LEU A 161 3.37 4.34 15.34
N MET A 162 3.99 3.19 15.10
CA MET A 162 3.67 1.95 15.79
C MET A 162 4.91 1.40 16.49
N GLU A 163 4.81 1.18 17.79
CA GLU A 163 5.81 0.42 18.54
C GLU A 163 5.63 -1.08 18.23
N ILE A 164 6.74 -1.76 17.93
CA ILE A 164 6.73 -3.20 17.67
C ILE A 164 6.59 -3.94 19.00
N GLY A 165 5.34 -4.18 19.39
CA GLY A 165 4.98 -4.93 20.61
C GLY A 165 4.81 -6.44 20.42
N HIS A 166 5.01 -6.97 19.22
CA HIS A 166 4.84 -8.38 18.89
C HIS A 166 6.06 -8.96 18.16
N VAL A 167 6.15 -10.28 18.10
CA VAL A 167 7.23 -10.97 17.38
C VAL A 167 7.01 -10.76 15.88
N THR A 168 7.93 -10.05 15.22
CA THR A 168 7.97 -9.87 13.76
C THR A 168 9.40 -9.83 13.26
N PHE A 169 9.58 -10.16 11.98
CA PHE A 169 10.87 -10.19 11.28
C PHE A 169 10.79 -9.52 9.90
N ASP A 170 9.73 -8.75 9.65
CA ASP A 170 9.40 -8.16 8.36
C ASP A 170 10.48 -7.17 7.90
N GLN A 171 10.96 -6.28 8.78
CA GLN A 171 11.95 -5.27 8.42
C GLN A 171 13.30 -5.92 8.11
N ASN A 172 13.75 -6.82 8.98
CA ASN A 172 14.98 -7.58 8.73
C ASN A 172 14.89 -8.48 7.49
N LEU A 173 13.73 -9.06 7.21
CA LEU A 173 13.51 -9.81 5.98
C LEU A 173 13.61 -8.91 4.74
N LYS A 174 12.92 -7.77 4.74
CA LYS A 174 12.96 -6.78 3.64
C LYS A 174 14.40 -6.35 3.38
N MET A 175 15.18 -6.04 4.42
CA MET A 175 16.60 -5.67 4.26
C MET A 175 17.46 -6.79 3.64
N LYS A 176 17.16 -8.07 3.91
CA LYS A 176 17.91 -9.20 3.33
C LYS A 176 17.48 -9.53 1.89
N MET A 177 16.22 -9.27 1.57
CA MET A 177 15.60 -9.66 0.29
C MET A 177 15.46 -8.51 -0.70
N THR A 178 16.05 -7.35 -0.42
CA THR A 178 15.96 -6.18 -1.30
C THR A 178 17.33 -5.53 -1.51
N ARG A 179 17.46 -4.82 -2.62
CA ARG A 179 18.64 -4.00 -2.95
C ARG A 179 18.18 -2.67 -3.53
N PRO A 180 18.81 -1.55 -3.15
CA PRO A 180 18.52 -0.26 -3.80
C PRO A 180 18.85 -0.30 -5.29
N ARG A 181 18.05 0.39 -6.11
CA ARG A 181 18.36 0.65 -7.54
C ARG A 181 18.63 2.12 -7.87
N GLY A 182 18.36 3.02 -6.92
CA GLY A 182 18.66 4.44 -7.03
C GLY A 182 19.18 4.98 -5.70
N ALA A 183 19.91 6.09 -5.74
CA ALA A 183 20.51 6.68 -4.54
C ALA A 183 19.45 7.34 -3.63
N HIS A 184 18.36 7.81 -4.21
CA HIS A 184 17.37 8.66 -3.53
C HIS A 184 16.03 7.96 -3.24
N ALA A 185 15.77 6.84 -3.91
CA ALA A 185 14.52 6.09 -3.83
C ALA A 185 14.50 5.07 -2.67
N THR A 186 14.65 5.57 -1.43
CA THR A 186 14.82 4.72 -0.23
C THR A 186 13.57 4.63 0.65
N GLY A 187 12.61 5.55 0.53
CA GLY A 187 11.38 5.52 1.33
C GLY A 187 10.31 4.55 0.81
N PRO A 188 9.15 4.46 1.49
CA PRO A 188 8.05 3.58 1.09
C PRO A 188 7.53 3.91 -0.31
N PHE A 189 7.40 2.86 -1.14
CA PHE A 189 6.91 2.96 -2.50
C PHE A 189 5.43 2.57 -2.58
N TYR A 190 4.65 3.36 -3.29
CA TYR A 190 3.22 3.14 -3.49
C TYR A 190 2.89 3.00 -4.96
N GLN A 191 2.15 1.97 -5.31
CA GLN A 191 1.60 1.79 -6.65
C GLN A 191 0.10 2.09 -6.65
N ILE A 192 -0.33 2.75 -7.72
CA ILE A 192 -1.70 3.18 -7.94
C ILE A 192 -2.29 2.32 -9.05
N ILE A 193 -3.39 1.64 -8.74
CA ILE A 193 -4.14 0.81 -9.69
C ILE A 193 -5.59 1.24 -9.76
N ALA A 194 -6.17 1.09 -10.94
CA ALA A 194 -7.60 1.17 -11.15
C ALA A 194 -8.13 -0.21 -11.51
N TYR A 195 -9.27 -0.60 -10.97
CA TYR A 195 -9.95 -1.83 -11.37
C TYR A 195 -11.45 -1.74 -11.17
N GLN A 196 -12.18 -2.69 -11.73
CA GLN A 196 -13.60 -2.87 -11.50
C GLN A 196 -13.84 -4.05 -10.56
N PHE A 197 -14.60 -3.83 -9.49
CA PHE A 197 -15.07 -4.86 -8.56
C PHE A 197 -16.60 -4.88 -8.55
N GLY A 198 -17.17 -5.92 -9.15
CA GLY A 198 -18.61 -5.96 -9.40
C GLY A 198 -19.01 -4.84 -10.35
N THR A 199 -19.84 -3.91 -9.89
CA THR A 199 -20.24 -2.71 -10.65
C THR A 199 -19.41 -1.48 -10.31
N PHE A 200 -18.59 -1.52 -9.26
CA PHE A 200 -17.83 -0.37 -8.81
C PHE A 200 -16.49 -0.25 -9.53
N ARG A 201 -16.16 0.97 -9.95
CA ARG A 201 -14.83 1.34 -10.41
C ARG A 201 -14.06 1.94 -9.25
N ILE A 202 -12.93 1.34 -8.92
CA ILE A 202 -12.15 1.67 -7.72
C ILE A 202 -10.74 2.07 -8.14
N LEU A 203 -10.28 3.20 -7.63
CA LEU A 203 -8.88 3.62 -7.66
C LEU A 203 -8.26 3.31 -6.29
N VAL A 204 -7.18 2.53 -6.27
CA VAL A 204 -6.55 2.05 -5.04
C VAL A 204 -5.06 2.30 -5.08
N ARG A 205 -4.53 2.84 -3.98
CA ARG A 205 -3.08 2.78 -3.69
C ARG A 205 -2.75 1.62 -2.75
N TYR A 206 -1.54 1.11 -2.87
CA TYR A 206 -0.98 0.13 -1.94
C TYR A 206 0.53 0.24 -1.89
N GLU A 207 1.11 -0.16 -0.77
CA GLU A 207 2.56 -0.19 -0.57
C GLU A 207 3.19 -1.41 -1.25
N VAL A 208 4.39 -1.23 -1.79
CA VAL A 208 5.21 -2.29 -2.36
C VAL A 208 6.58 -2.25 -1.71
N ASP A 209 7.05 -3.42 -1.29
CA ASP A 209 8.38 -3.54 -0.69
C ASP A 209 9.46 -3.57 -1.77
N CYS A 210 9.24 -4.36 -2.82
CA CYS A 210 10.21 -4.52 -3.90
C CYS A 210 9.60 -4.95 -5.24
N ALA A 211 10.43 -4.92 -6.28
CA ALA A 211 10.06 -5.30 -7.63
C ALA A 211 11.05 -6.31 -8.23
N ASP A 212 10.55 -7.23 -9.04
CA ASP A 212 11.33 -8.28 -9.70
C ASP A 212 11.85 -7.79 -11.06
N TYR A 213 12.93 -7.01 -11.01
CA TYR A 213 13.58 -6.46 -12.21
C TYR A 213 14.18 -7.55 -13.11
N ALA A 214 14.60 -8.68 -12.54
CA ALA A 214 15.09 -9.83 -13.30
C ALA A 214 13.97 -10.44 -14.15
N ALA A 215 12.76 -10.61 -13.60
CA ALA A 215 11.60 -11.08 -14.35
C ALA A 215 11.17 -10.10 -15.46
N ALA A 216 11.38 -8.79 -15.26
CA ALA A 216 11.17 -7.76 -16.26
C ALA A 216 12.34 -7.61 -17.26
N LYS A 217 13.39 -8.43 -17.14
CA LYS A 217 14.61 -8.39 -17.97
C LYS A 217 15.32 -7.03 -17.93
N CYS A 218 15.20 -6.30 -16.83
CA CYS A 218 15.94 -5.08 -16.63
C CYS A 218 17.40 -5.41 -16.26
N PRO A 219 18.39 -4.70 -16.82
CA PRO A 219 19.78 -4.93 -16.44
C PRO A 219 19.99 -4.55 -14.96
N PRO A 220 20.95 -5.19 -14.27
CA PRO A 220 21.43 -4.72 -12.98
C PRO A 220 21.92 -3.28 -13.09
N VAL A 221 21.72 -2.49 -12.03
CA VAL A 221 22.19 -1.11 -11.95
C VAL A 221 23.15 -0.99 -10.78
N THR A 222 24.27 -0.31 -11.01
CA THR A 222 25.15 0.14 -9.94
C THR A 222 24.61 1.46 -9.40
N VAL A 223 24.30 1.51 -8.11
CA VAL A 223 23.81 2.73 -7.48
C VAL A 223 24.96 3.71 -7.33
N ASP A 224 24.86 4.85 -8.02
CA ASP A 224 25.81 5.95 -7.90
C ASP A 224 25.37 6.87 -6.75
N ALA A 225 26.11 6.81 -5.64
CA ALA A 225 25.83 7.67 -4.48
C ALA A 225 26.06 9.17 -4.76
N SER A 226 26.77 9.51 -5.86
CA SER A 226 26.99 10.89 -6.29
C SER A 226 25.93 11.42 -7.25
N GLU A 227 24.91 10.60 -7.58
CA GLU A 227 23.79 11.01 -8.42
C GLU A 227 23.12 12.25 -7.83
N THR A 228 23.00 13.30 -8.64
CA THR A 228 22.31 14.52 -8.22
C THR A 228 20.81 14.35 -8.35
N LEU A 229 20.08 14.76 -7.31
CA LEU A 229 18.63 14.70 -7.32
C LEU A 229 18.08 15.75 -8.32
N PRO A 230 17.09 15.40 -9.15
CA PRO A 230 16.44 16.36 -10.04
C PRO A 230 15.77 17.52 -9.29
N GLU A 231 15.40 18.56 -10.04
CA GLU A 231 14.71 19.73 -9.49
C GLU A 231 13.39 19.35 -8.81
N ARG A 232 13.13 19.99 -7.66
CA ARG A 232 11.89 19.86 -6.91
C ARG A 232 10.87 20.89 -7.37
N LYS A 233 9.65 20.45 -7.65
CA LYS A 233 8.54 21.32 -8.05
C LYS A 233 7.40 21.18 -7.06
N LYS A 234 6.71 22.28 -6.72
CA LYS A 234 5.46 22.19 -5.94
C LYS A 234 4.37 21.55 -6.80
N ALA A 235 3.58 20.66 -6.20
CA ALA A 235 2.40 20.12 -6.86
C ALA A 235 1.32 21.21 -6.99
N THR A 236 0.60 21.20 -8.11
CA THR A 236 -0.48 22.17 -8.36
C THR A 236 -1.72 21.87 -7.51
N GLU A 237 -1.95 20.60 -7.20
CA GLU A 237 -3.11 20.12 -6.44
C GLU A 237 -2.96 20.39 -4.94
N ASN A 238 -1.73 20.39 -4.42
CA ASN A 238 -1.42 20.69 -3.04
C ASN A 238 -0.02 21.29 -2.94
N GLU A 239 0.07 22.60 -2.68
CA GLU A 239 1.35 23.33 -2.63
C GLU A 239 2.27 22.90 -1.48
N ASN A 240 1.76 22.15 -0.50
CA ASN A 240 2.54 21.59 0.60
C ASN A 240 3.32 20.34 0.19
N ILE A 241 3.02 19.76 -0.98
CA ILE A 241 3.70 18.58 -1.51
C ILE A 241 4.65 19.00 -2.63
N GLN A 242 5.90 18.59 -2.52
CA GLN A 242 6.88 18.69 -3.59
C GLN A 242 6.95 17.38 -4.38
N VAL A 243 7.22 17.50 -5.67
CA VAL A 243 7.37 16.41 -6.60
C VAL A 243 8.73 16.47 -7.25
N ILE A 244 9.39 15.33 -7.31
CA ILE A 244 10.62 15.12 -8.05
C ILE A 244 10.35 14.04 -9.08
N GLU A 245 10.61 14.36 -10.34
CA GLU A 245 10.50 13.40 -11.43
C GLU A 245 11.73 12.49 -11.42
N TYR A 246 11.68 11.42 -10.62
CA TYR A 246 12.80 10.52 -10.39
C TYR A 246 12.38 9.05 -10.49
N GLY A 247 13.26 8.26 -11.10
CA GLY A 247 13.10 6.83 -11.25
C GLY A 247 12.29 6.41 -12.47
N GLU A 248 12.35 5.11 -12.76
CA GLU A 248 11.61 4.48 -13.84
C GLU A 248 11.02 3.16 -13.36
N ILE A 249 9.78 2.89 -13.76
CA ILE A 249 9.11 1.63 -13.48
C ILE A 249 8.63 0.97 -14.79
N PRO A 250 9.14 -0.21 -15.14
CA PRO A 250 8.62 -0.96 -16.28
C PRO A 250 7.15 -1.30 -16.07
N ARG A 251 6.33 -1.13 -17.11
CA ARG A 251 4.87 -1.27 -17.01
C ARG A 251 4.43 -2.60 -16.37
N ASP A 252 5.07 -3.69 -16.76
CA ASP A 252 4.69 -5.06 -16.37
C ASP A 252 5.62 -5.66 -15.31
N ILE A 253 6.41 -4.83 -14.60
CA ILE A 253 7.30 -5.34 -13.55
C ILE A 253 6.48 -6.03 -12.45
N PRO A 254 6.83 -7.26 -12.04
CA PRO A 254 6.19 -7.88 -10.89
C PRO A 254 6.53 -7.11 -9.61
N LEU A 255 5.51 -6.67 -8.89
CA LEU A 255 5.62 -5.99 -7.61
C LEU A 255 5.35 -6.98 -6.49
N GLN A 256 6.07 -6.87 -5.39
CA GLN A 256 6.03 -7.82 -4.28
C GLN A 256 5.87 -7.10 -2.95
N VAL A 257 5.05 -7.70 -2.09
CA VAL A 257 4.98 -7.41 -0.65
C VAL A 257 5.60 -8.60 0.07
N LEU A 258 6.48 -8.32 1.02
CA LEU A 258 7.24 -9.26 1.82
C LEU A 258 6.76 -9.19 3.26
N THR A 259 6.50 -10.36 3.84
CA THR A 259 6.05 -10.47 5.23
C THR A 259 6.46 -11.81 5.82
N THR A 260 6.48 -11.86 7.14
CA THR A 260 6.74 -13.01 7.97
C THR A 260 5.52 -13.35 8.81
N TYR A 261 5.32 -14.66 9.03
CA TYR A 261 4.23 -15.17 9.86
C TYR A 261 4.77 -16.01 11.01
N PRO A 262 5.47 -15.41 11.99
CA PRO A 262 5.83 -16.15 13.19
C PRO A 262 4.56 -16.59 13.92
N GLN A 263 4.44 -17.89 14.19
CA GLN A 263 3.40 -18.49 15.05
C GLN A 263 1.95 -18.26 14.57
N GLY A 264 1.73 -18.02 13.28
CA GLY A 264 0.41 -17.68 12.74
C GLY A 264 -0.06 -16.26 13.10
N ALA A 265 0.75 -15.49 13.82
CA ALA A 265 0.49 -14.13 14.27
C ALA A 265 1.02 -13.06 13.29
N GLY A 266 1.11 -13.37 12.00
CA GLY A 266 1.29 -12.31 11.01
C GLY A 266 -0.03 -11.56 10.84
N PHE A 267 0.03 -10.27 10.49
CA PHE A 267 -1.17 -9.46 10.27
C PHE A 267 -2.18 -10.27 9.40
N PRO A 268 -3.38 -10.60 9.93
CA PRO A 268 -4.34 -11.48 9.28
C PRO A 268 -4.77 -11.02 7.86
N PHE A 269 -4.51 -9.76 7.56
CA PHE A 269 -5.11 -9.00 6.46
C PHE A 269 -4.53 -9.26 5.06
N LEU A 270 -3.35 -9.88 4.92
CA LEU A 270 -2.71 -10.08 3.61
C LEU A 270 -3.35 -11.18 2.75
N HIS A 271 -4.30 -11.97 3.26
CA HIS A 271 -5.07 -12.86 2.38
C HIS A 271 -5.88 -12.06 1.36
N GLY A 272 -6.36 -10.85 1.70
CA GLY A 272 -7.14 -9.99 0.80
C GLY A 272 -6.32 -9.28 -0.27
N HIS A 273 -5.01 -9.04 -0.05
CA HIS A 273 -4.15 -8.34 -1.00
C HIS A 273 -4.09 -9.03 -2.37
N GLY A 274 -4.01 -10.36 -2.42
CA GLY A 274 -3.99 -11.13 -3.67
C GLY A 274 -5.32 -11.03 -4.43
N TYR A 275 -6.44 -10.92 -3.71
CA TYR A 275 -7.78 -10.82 -4.29
C TYR A 275 -8.09 -9.42 -4.83
N PHE A 276 -7.79 -8.37 -4.06
CA PHE A 276 -8.13 -6.99 -4.45
C PHE A 276 -7.09 -6.35 -5.37
N LEU A 277 -5.81 -6.70 -5.20
CA LEU A 277 -4.69 -6.03 -5.89
C LEU A 277 -4.05 -6.89 -6.99
N GLN A 278 -4.48 -8.15 -7.13
CA GLN A 278 -4.01 -9.11 -8.12
C GLN A 278 -2.48 -9.30 -8.15
N MET A 279 -1.87 -9.37 -6.95
CA MET A 279 -0.41 -9.46 -6.77
C MET A 279 0.12 -10.83 -6.43
N PRO A 280 1.37 -11.11 -6.83
CA PRO A 280 2.16 -12.14 -6.18
C PRO A 280 2.60 -11.66 -4.79
N ILE A 281 1.99 -12.20 -3.74
CA ILE A 281 2.49 -12.06 -2.37
C ILE A 281 3.48 -13.20 -2.11
N ARG A 282 4.71 -12.87 -1.69
CA ARG A 282 5.65 -13.88 -1.17
C ARG A 282 5.50 -13.95 0.34
N LYS A 283 4.83 -15.00 0.81
CA LYS A 283 4.73 -15.32 2.23
C LYS A 283 5.92 -16.19 2.65
N LEU A 284 6.58 -15.80 3.74
CA LEU A 284 7.60 -16.61 4.38
C LEU A 284 7.13 -16.99 5.80
N SER A 285 7.05 -18.29 6.04
CA SER A 285 6.75 -18.86 7.34
C SER A 285 8.03 -18.91 8.17
N ALA A 286 8.02 -18.30 9.36
CA ALA A 286 9.10 -18.39 10.33
C ALA A 286 8.64 -19.24 11.52
N GLY A 287 9.14 -20.48 11.62
CA GLY A 287 8.98 -21.30 12.81
C GLY A 287 10.04 -20.96 13.86
N SER A 288 9.76 -21.24 15.13
CA SER A 288 10.72 -21.10 16.25
C SER A 288 11.98 -21.97 16.11
N LYS A 289 12.07 -22.82 15.08
CA LYS A 289 13.23 -23.66 14.74
C LYS A 289 13.93 -23.28 13.41
N GLY A 290 13.60 -22.14 12.82
CA GLY A 290 14.11 -21.71 11.51
C GLY A 290 12.98 -21.55 10.49
N LEU A 291 13.25 -20.78 9.43
CA LEU A 291 12.32 -20.64 8.30
C LEU A 291 12.17 -21.99 7.59
N GLU A 292 10.98 -22.58 7.64
CA GLU A 292 10.62 -23.70 6.78
C GLU A 292 9.80 -23.20 5.59
N THR A 293 10.39 -23.38 4.41
CA THR A 293 9.80 -23.43 3.05
C THR A 293 9.10 -22.18 2.47
N LEU A 294 9.57 -21.80 1.29
CA LEU A 294 8.97 -20.82 0.37
C LEU A 294 7.67 -21.37 -0.25
N ALA A 295 6.54 -20.69 -0.04
CA ALA A 295 5.35 -20.89 -0.86
C ALA A 295 5.13 -19.64 -1.73
N SER A 296 5.58 -19.68 -2.99
CA SER A 296 5.18 -18.69 -3.98
C SER A 296 3.78 -19.03 -4.48
N HIS A 297 2.75 -18.28 -4.07
CA HIS A 297 1.48 -18.30 -4.78
C HIS A 297 1.61 -17.46 -6.05
N ARG A 298 1.99 -18.11 -7.17
CA ARG A 298 1.64 -17.58 -8.49
C ARG A 298 0.14 -17.78 -8.65
N SER A 299 -0.62 -16.69 -8.77
CA SER A 299 -1.98 -16.74 -9.31
C SER A 299 -1.89 -17.38 -10.70
N THR A 300 -2.21 -18.67 -10.78
CA THR A 300 -2.26 -19.39 -12.04
C THR A 300 -3.59 -19.06 -12.70
N ARG A 301 -3.51 -18.51 -13.92
CA ARG A 301 -4.66 -18.38 -14.82
C ARG A 301 -5.39 -19.71 -14.91
N ASN A 302 -6.71 -19.66 -14.77
CA ASN A 302 -7.71 -20.65 -15.20
C ASN A 302 -7.39 -22.12 -14.90
N LYS A 303 -7.94 -22.64 -13.81
CA LYS A 303 -8.54 -23.98 -13.84
C LYS A 303 -10.04 -23.88 -13.64
N THR A 304 -10.73 -24.06 -14.75
CA THR A 304 -12.15 -24.34 -14.88
C THR A 304 -12.54 -25.43 -13.89
N PHE A 305 -13.35 -25.11 -12.88
CA PHE A 305 -14.14 -26.12 -12.18
C PHE A 305 -15.33 -26.46 -13.08
N ARG A 306 -15.24 -27.61 -13.75
CA ARG A 306 -16.40 -28.29 -14.34
C ARG A 306 -16.97 -29.21 -13.27
N LYS A 307 -18.24 -28.94 -12.95
CA LYS A 307 -19.26 -29.74 -12.24
C LYS A 307 -18.92 -30.22 -10.83
#